data_AF-A0A4U1G3P3-F1
#
_entry.id   AF-A0A4U1G3P3-F1
#
_cell.length_a   1.000
_cell.length_b   1.000
_cell.length_c   1.000
_cell.angle_alpha   90.00
_cell.angle_beta   90.00
_cell.angle_gamma   90.00
#
_symmetry.space_group_name_H-M   'P 1'
#
loop_
_entity.id
_entity.type
_entity.pdbx_description
1 polymer ?
#
loop_
_entity_poly.entity_id
_entity_poly.type
_entity_poly.pdbx_seq_one_letter_code
_entity_poly.pdbx_strand_id
1 'polypeptide(L)'
;MKVYDGRGTYDLYVCDDCSHQIVTTYAVKGVTPFVIKCRECGGTMKHVATYKKVRPETEVLKWIRPTYSQYLKLSPFTRQHIENGGLILETSIIDD
;
A
#
# COMPACT_ATOMS: atom_id res chain seq x y z
N MET A 1 2.12 -16.41 -15.19
CA MET A 1 2.22 -14.95 -15.27
C MET A 1 3.36 -14.47 -14.38
N LYS A 2 4.28 -13.63 -14.89
CA LYS A 2 5.37 -13.06 -14.07
C LYS A 2 4.83 -11.79 -13.39
N VAL A 3 4.35 -11.93 -12.15
CA VAL A 3 4.00 -10.77 -11.31
C VAL A 3 5.29 -10.07 -10.88
N TYR A 4 5.29 -8.74 -10.87
CA TYR A 4 6.39 -7.92 -10.36
C TYR A 4 6.71 -8.28 -8.89
N ASP A 5 7.98 -8.22 -8.52
CA ASP A 5 8.44 -8.48 -7.15
C ASP A 5 9.14 -7.25 -6.61
N GLY A 6 8.41 -6.41 -5.88
CA GLY A 6 8.91 -5.19 -5.26
C GLY A 6 9.54 -5.40 -3.87
N ARG A 7 9.75 -6.65 -3.43
CA ARG A 7 10.36 -6.89 -2.12
C ARG A 7 11.80 -6.36 -2.11
N GLY A 8 12.17 -5.70 -1.01
CA GLY A 8 13.48 -5.07 -0.86
C GLY A 8 13.60 -3.67 -1.50
N THR A 9 12.50 -3.07 -1.94
CA THR A 9 12.43 -1.65 -2.30
C THR A 9 11.51 -0.87 -1.37
N TYR A 10 11.70 0.44 -1.37
CA TYR A 10 10.92 1.38 -0.57
C TYR A 10 10.36 2.47 -1.47
N ASP A 11 9.04 2.60 -1.50
CA ASP A 11 8.34 3.47 -2.42
C ASP A 11 7.75 4.67 -1.68
N LEU A 12 8.12 5.87 -2.13
CA LEU A 12 7.60 7.13 -1.61
C LEU A 12 6.32 7.50 -2.35
N TYR A 13 5.27 7.70 -1.57
CA TYR A 13 4.01 8.26 -2.04
C TYR A 13 3.83 9.66 -1.47
N VAL A 14 3.41 10.60 -2.32
CA VAL A 14 3.18 12.00 -1.94
C VAL A 14 1.75 12.36 -2.31
N CYS A 15 1.04 13.03 -1.40
CA CYS A 15 -0.29 13.58 -1.68
C CYS A 15 -0.19 14.84 -2.54
N ASP A 16 -0.93 14.87 -3.65
CA ASP A 16 -0.95 16.03 -4.55
C ASP A 16 -1.56 17.29 -3.90
N ASP A 17 -2.44 17.10 -2.90
CA ASP A 17 -3.24 18.19 -2.32
C ASP A 17 -2.59 18.80 -1.07
N CYS A 18 -2.06 17.97 -0.15
CA CYS A 18 -1.50 18.45 1.13
C CYS A 18 -0.01 18.15 1.29
N SER A 19 0.65 17.57 0.29
CA SER A 19 2.07 17.18 0.33
C SER A 19 2.47 16.18 1.43
N HIS A 20 1.51 15.60 2.15
CA HIS A 20 1.79 14.54 3.11
C HIS A 20 2.46 13.35 2.41
N GLN A 21 3.42 12.71 3.10
CA GLN A 21 4.26 11.68 2.53
C GLN A 21 4.15 10.40 3.33
N ILE A 22 4.14 9.26 2.64
CA ILE A 22 4.31 7.96 3.26
C ILE A 22 5.35 7.16 2.49
N VAL A 23 6.05 6.28 3.20
CA VAL A 23 6.96 5.30 2.60
C VAL A 23 6.35 3.92 2.75
N THR A 24 6.39 3.13 1.68
CA THR A 24 5.83 1.79 1.65
C THR A 24 6.85 0.75 1.22
N THR A 25 6.64 -0.52 1.57
CA THR A 25 7.43 -1.65 1.07
C THR A 25 6.54 -2.88 0.86
N TYR A 26 7.00 -3.83 0.05
CA TYR A 26 6.31 -5.08 -0.19
C TYR A 26 6.67 -6.10 0.90
N ALA A 27 5.70 -6.51 1.72
CA ALA A 27 5.89 -7.66 2.61
C ALA A 27 5.74 -8.98 1.85
N VAL A 28 4.90 -8.99 0.83
CA VAL A 28 4.63 -10.15 -0.03
C VAL A 28 4.60 -9.73 -1.51
N LYS A 29 4.77 -10.71 -2.40
CA LYS A 29 4.67 -10.49 -3.84
C LYS A 29 3.20 -10.24 -4.25
N GLY A 30 2.97 -9.22 -5.08
CA GLY A 30 1.63 -8.89 -5.57
C GLY A 30 1.57 -7.56 -6.30
N VAL A 31 0.35 -7.14 -6.66
CA VAL A 31 0.09 -5.88 -7.36
C VAL A 31 -0.38 -4.83 -6.36
N THR A 32 0.19 -3.64 -6.37
CA THR A 32 -0.29 -2.51 -5.55
C THR A 32 -1.31 -1.67 -6.33
N PRO A 33 -2.21 -0.95 -5.64
CA PRO A 33 -3.04 0.07 -6.28
C PRO A 33 -2.19 1.11 -7.02
N PHE A 34 -2.72 1.66 -8.11
CA PHE A 34 -2.05 2.71 -8.88
C PHE A 34 -1.94 4.03 -8.10
N VAL A 35 -2.95 4.34 -7.30
CA VAL A 35 -3.00 5.48 -6.38
C VAL A 35 -3.61 5.06 -5.05
N ILE A 36 -3.29 5.81 -4.00
CA ILE A 36 -3.84 5.61 -2.65
C ILE A 36 -4.50 6.88 -2.14
N LYS A 37 -5.42 6.73 -1.18
CA LYS A 37 -6.08 7.86 -0.54
C LYS A 37 -5.21 8.40 0.61
N CYS A 38 -5.04 9.72 0.66
CA CYS A 38 -4.36 10.40 1.76
C CYS A 38 -5.22 10.35 3.03
N ARG A 39 -4.63 9.97 4.16
CA ARG A 39 -5.32 9.91 5.45
C ARG A 39 -5.55 11.29 6.07
N GLU A 40 -4.66 12.23 5.79
CA GLU A 40 -4.71 13.58 6.37
C GLU A 40 -5.82 14.44 5.75
N CYS A 41 -5.95 14.43 4.42
CA CYS A 41 -6.90 15.32 3.72
C CYS A 41 -7.93 14.58 2.85
N GLY A 42 -7.83 13.26 2.71
CA GLY A 42 -8.70 12.48 1.81
C GLY A 42 -8.34 12.58 0.32
N GLY A 43 -7.31 13.34 -0.03
CA GLY A 43 -6.80 13.53 -1.39
C GLY A 43 -6.15 12.30 -2.01
N THR A 44 -5.59 12.44 -3.21
CA THR A 44 -4.89 11.36 -3.90
C THR A 44 -3.40 11.40 -3.61
N MET A 45 -2.78 10.25 -3.32
CA MET A 45 -1.33 10.10 -3.27
C MET A 45 -0.83 9.20 -4.40
N LYS A 46 0.29 9.60 -4.99
CA LYS A 46 0.94 8.92 -6.12
C LYS A 46 2.34 8.50 -5.75
N HIS A 47 2.80 7.41 -6.38
CA HIS A 47 4.20 7.02 -6.37
C HIS A 47 5.05 8.12 -7.01
N VAL A 48 6.13 8.54 -6.33
CA VAL A 48 7.05 9.57 -6.82
C VAL A 48 8.47 9.04 -6.98
N ALA A 49 8.90 8.12 -6.11
CA ALA A 49 10.26 7.59 -6.14
C ALA A 49 10.34 6.20 -5.50
N THR A 50 11.34 5.42 -5.93
CA THR A 50 11.70 4.13 -5.34
C THR A 50 13.15 4.16 -4.86
N TYR A 51 13.38 3.69 -3.63
CA TYR A 51 14.67 3.61 -2.98
C TYR A 51 15.08 2.17 -2.69
N LYS A 52 16.40 1.93 -2.58
CA LYS A 52 16.97 0.64 -2.15
C LYS A 52 17.19 0.56 -0.65
N LYS A 53 17.26 1.70 0.03
CA LYS A 53 17.45 1.83 1.47
C LYS A 53 16.74 3.09 1.93
N VAL A 54 16.22 3.06 3.15
CA VAL A 54 15.69 4.21 3.87
C VAL A 54 16.41 4.31 5.21
N ARG A 55 16.25 5.44 5.91
CA ARG A 55 16.88 5.59 7.21
C ARG A 55 16.16 4.70 8.24
N PRO A 56 16.86 4.14 9.24
CA PRO A 56 16.25 3.23 10.23
C PRO A 56 15.04 3.80 10.97
N GLU A 57 14.99 5.12 11.17
CA GLU A 57 13.91 5.85 11.84
C GLU A 57 12.70 6.13 10.93
N THR A 58 12.79 5.82 9.64
CA THR A 58 11.68 6.05 8.70
C THR A 58 10.58 5.04 8.96
N GLU A 59 9.36 5.52 9.22
CA GLU A 59 8.18 4.66 9.26
C GLU A 59 7.89 4.12 7.86
N VAL A 60 7.80 2.80 7.74
CA VAL A 60 7.56 2.11 6.46
C VAL A 60 6.32 1.25 6.58
N LEU A 61 5.30 1.58 5.80
CA LEU A 61 4.07 0.80 5.73
C LEU A 61 4.21 -0.39 4.78
N LYS A 62 3.57 -1.51 5.11
CA LYS A 62 3.68 -2.74 4.33
C LYS A 62 2.47 -2.97 3.43
N TRP A 63 2.75 -3.37 2.20
CA TRP A 63 1.79 -4.01 1.30
C TRP A 63 1.65 -5.48 1.65
N ILE A 64 0.44 -5.87 2.02
CA ILE A 64 0.11 -7.19 2.58
C ILE A 64 -1.07 -7.83 1.84
N ARG A 65 -1.29 -9.12 2.11
CA ARG A 65 -2.58 -9.77 1.92
C ARG A 65 -3.35 -9.73 3.25
N PRO A 66 -4.64 -9.37 3.26
CA PRO A 66 -5.43 -9.49 4.47
C PRO A 66 -5.59 -10.96 4.87
N THR A 67 -5.86 -11.20 6.15
CA THR A 67 -6.40 -12.49 6.59
C THR A 67 -7.80 -12.71 6.01
N TYR A 68 -8.31 -13.94 6.07
CA TYR A 68 -9.67 -14.21 5.60
C TYR A 68 -10.73 -13.41 6.37
N SER A 69 -10.57 -13.26 7.70
CA SER A 69 -11.50 -12.46 8.51
C SER A 69 -11.48 -10.98 8.15
N GLN A 70 -10.29 -10.40 7.93
CA GLN A 70 -10.13 -9.02 7.47
C GLN A 70 -10.72 -8.85 6.07
N TYR A 71 -10.45 -9.79 5.16
CA TYR A 71 -10.96 -9.81 3.79
C TYR A 71 -12.49 -9.69 3.74
N LEU A 72 -13.21 -10.42 4.61
CA LEU A 72 -14.67 -10.38 4.67
C LEU A 72 -15.24 -9.01 5.06
N LYS A 73 -14.48 -8.19 5.81
CA LYS A 73 -14.87 -6.85 6.22
C LYS A 73 -14.62 -5.78 5.15
N LEU A 74 -13.91 -6.12 4.08
CA LEU A 74 -13.54 -5.16 3.04
C LEU A 74 -14.69 -4.85 2.09
N SER A 75 -14.64 -3.63 1.52
CA SER A 75 -15.56 -3.22 0.46
C SER A 75 -15.50 -4.19 -0.73
N PRO A 76 -16.61 -4.37 -1.48
CA PRO A 76 -16.62 -5.22 -2.67
C PRO A 76 -15.51 -4.88 -3.69
N PHE A 77 -15.22 -3.58 -3.87
CA PHE A 77 -14.16 -3.13 -4.76
C PHE A 77 -12.76 -3.55 -4.29
N THR A 78 -12.48 -3.38 -3.00
CA THR A 78 -11.20 -3.80 -2.41
C THR A 78 -11.03 -5.32 -2.46
N ARG A 79 -12.11 -6.08 -2.23
CA ARG A 79 -12.12 -7.54 -2.36
C ARG A 79 -11.77 -7.97 -3.79
N GLN A 80 -12.43 -7.39 -4.80
CA GLN A 80 -12.14 -7.67 -6.20
C GLN A 80 -10.67 -7.36 -6.57
N HIS A 81 -10.11 -6.26 -6.05
CA HIS A 81 -8.68 -5.97 -6.25
C HIS A 81 -7.78 -7.08 -5.71
N ILE A 82 -8.07 -7.59 -4.50
CA ILE A 82 -7.30 -8.67 -3.87
C ILE A 82 -7.45 -9.99 -4.65
N GLU A 83 -8.67 -10.35 -5.07
CA GLU A 83 -8.95 -11.54 -5.87
C GLU A 83 -8.15 -11.53 -7.19
N ASN A 84 -7.95 -10.35 -7.78
CA ASN A 84 -7.12 -10.17 -8.98
C ASN A 84 -5.60 -10.11 -8.69
N GLY A 85 -5.17 -10.51 -7.50
CA GLY A 85 -3.76 -10.52 -7.12
C GLY A 85 -3.27 -9.22 -6.47
N GLY A 86 -4.16 -8.30 -6.13
CA GLY A 86 -3.87 -7.04 -5.46
C GLY A 86 -3.48 -7.16 -3.99
N LEU A 87 -2.75 -6.16 -3.50
CA LEU A 87 -2.32 -5.99 -2.12
C LEU A 87 -3.01 -4.77 -1.50
N ILE A 88 -3.05 -4.72 -0.18
CA ILE A 88 -3.54 -3.55 0.58
C ILE A 88 -2.46 -3.07 1.55
N LEU A 89 -2.54 -1.80 1.95
CA LEU A 89 -1.71 -1.29 3.04
C LEU A 89 -2.14 -1.92 4.36
N GLU A 90 -1.18 -2.25 5.22
CA GLU A 90 -1.44 -2.81 6.55
C GLU A 90 -2.34 -1.91 7.40
N THR A 91 -2.22 -0.59 7.22
CA THR A 91 -3.04 0.39 7.93
C THR A 91 -4.48 0.44 7.44
N SER A 92 -4.81 -0.14 6.29
CA SER A 92 -6.19 -0.22 5.76
C SER A 92 -7.02 -1.29 6.45
N ILE A 93 -6.40 -2.09 7.33
CA ILE A 93 -7.09 -3.00 8.22
C ILE A 93 -7.69 -2.17 9.35
N ILE A 94 -9.01 -2.26 9.50
CA ILE A 94 -9.69 -1.83 10.73
C ILE A 94 -9.72 -3.08 11.60
N ASP A 95 -8.83 -3.13 12.60
CA ASP A 95 -8.97 -4.11 13.69
C ASP A 95 -10.19 -3.70 14.55
N ASP A 96 -10.95 -4.68 15.04
CA ASP A 96 -12.04 -4.43 16.00
C ASP A 96 -11.48 -3.97 17.35
#